data_AF-G4Z8C4-F1
#
_entry.id   AF-G4Z8C4-F1
#
_cell.length_a   1.000
_cell.length_b   1.000
_cell.length_c   1.000
_cell.angle_alpha   90.00
_cell.angle_beta   90.00
_cell.angle_gamma   90.00
#
_symmetry.space_group_name_H-M   'P 1'
#
loop_
_entity.id
_entity.type
_entity.pdbx_description
1 polymer ?
#
loop_
_entity_poly.entity_id
_entity_poly.type
_entity_poly.pdbx_seq_one_letter_code
_entity_poly.pdbx_strand_id
1 'polypeptide(L)'
;DQERMIKVVAAAVNKEVSVRVAANAFGVEKSSVHRHVKKHIPMNAKPGPDPVLTEGEAQGIIDDVKARTKRGQCFTSVELGKFVR
;
A
#
# COMPACT_ATOMS: atom_id res chain seq x y z
N ASP A 1 11.03 4.51 13.21
CA ASP A 1 10.74 4.17 11.80
C ASP A 1 10.63 5.34 10.84
N GLN A 2 9.86 6.39 11.17
CA GLN A 2 9.60 7.51 10.25
C GLN A 2 10.88 8.24 9.77
N GLU A 3 11.86 8.45 10.65
CA GLU A 3 13.14 9.07 10.28
C GLU A 3 13.93 8.25 9.24
N ARG A 4 13.87 6.91 9.32
CA ARG A 4 14.48 6.02 8.32
C ARG A 4 13.76 6.15 6.98
N MET A 5 12.43 6.21 6.99
CA MET A 5 11.62 6.40 5.78
C MET A 5 11.93 7.74 5.09
N ILE A 6 12.13 8.82 5.86
CA ILE A 6 12.50 10.13 5.32
C ILE A 6 13.84 10.05 4.59
N LYS A 7 14.86 9.43 5.19
CA LYS A 7 16.20 9.28 4.56
C LYS A 7 16.13 8.43 3.28
N VAL A 8 15.35 7.34 3.30
CA VAL A 8 15.18 6.44 2.14
C VAL A 8 14.48 7.14 0.98
N VAL A 9 13.39 7.85 1.26
CA VAL A 9 12.62 8.57 0.25
C VAL A 9 13.45 9.73 -0.31
N ALA A 10 14.20 10.45 0.52
CA ALA A 10 15.12 11.50 0.06
C ALA A 10 16.20 10.93 -0.89
N ALA A 11 16.87 9.84 -0.53
CA ALA A 11 17.87 9.18 -1.36
C ALA A 11 17.30 8.68 -2.71
N ALA A 12 16.07 8.15 -2.70
CA ALA A 12 15.40 7.69 -3.90
C ALA A 12 14.91 8.84 -4.80
N VAL A 13 14.44 9.95 -4.23
CA VAL A 13 13.97 11.14 -4.96
C VAL A 13 15.14 11.89 -5.60
N ASN A 14 16.26 12.01 -4.89
CA ASN A 14 17.48 12.67 -5.39
C ASN A 14 18.22 11.85 -6.48
N LYS A 15 17.68 10.69 -6.87
CA LYS A 15 18.24 9.75 -7.87
C LYS A 15 19.64 9.23 -7.55
N GLU A 16 20.09 9.33 -6.30
CA GLU A 16 21.38 8.79 -5.86
C GLU A 16 21.37 7.25 -5.92
N VAL A 17 20.21 6.64 -5.68
CA VAL A 17 20.01 5.20 -5.69
C VAL A 17 18.60 4.83 -6.18
N SER A 18 18.47 3.64 -6.78
CA SER A 18 17.15 3.11 -7.15
C SER A 18 16.31 2.81 -5.90
N VAL A 19 14.98 2.87 -6.03
CA VAL A 19 14.02 2.53 -4.94
C VAL A 19 14.32 1.16 -4.32
N ARG A 20 14.74 0.17 -5.13
CA ARG A 20 15.10 -1.17 -4.66
C ARG A 20 16.34 -1.14 -3.77
N VAL A 21 17.38 -0.43 -4.20
CA VAL A 21 18.66 -0.32 -3.46
C VAL A 21 18.45 0.44 -2.16
N ALA A 22 17.71 1.55 -2.21
CA ALA A 22 17.37 2.35 -1.02
C ALA A 22 16.54 1.55 -0.01
N ALA A 23 15.52 0.81 -0.46
CA ALA A 23 14.69 -0.02 0.40
C ALA A 23 15.51 -1.10 1.14
N ASN A 24 16.39 -1.81 0.41
CA ASN A 24 17.23 -2.85 0.98
C ASN A 24 18.26 -2.29 1.97
N ALA A 25 18.92 -1.18 1.65
CA ALA A 25 19.95 -0.59 2.50
C ALA A 25 19.44 -0.14 3.87
N PHE A 26 18.18 0.29 3.94
CA PHE A 26 17.56 0.79 5.17
C PHE A 26 16.57 -0.21 5.80
N GLY A 27 16.43 -1.40 5.23
CA GLY A 27 15.57 -2.47 5.75
C GLY A 27 14.08 -2.13 5.74
N VAL A 28 13.60 -1.45 4.69
CA VAL A 28 12.19 -1.04 4.58
C VAL A 28 11.51 -1.60 3.35
N GLU A 29 10.19 -1.78 3.43
CA GLU A 29 9.41 -2.39 2.36
C GLU A 29 9.43 -1.51 1.09
N LYS A 30 9.84 -2.10 -0.04
CA LYS A 30 9.92 -1.41 -1.33
C LYS A 30 8.60 -0.75 -1.74
N SER A 31 7.46 -1.41 -1.50
CA SER A 31 6.15 -0.88 -1.90
C SER A 31 5.80 0.41 -1.13
N SER A 32 6.18 0.48 0.14
CA SER A 32 6.00 1.65 1.00
C SER A 32 6.84 2.84 0.50
N VAL A 33 8.14 2.62 0.23
CA VAL A 33 9.03 3.65 -0.34
C VAL A 33 8.47 4.18 -1.67
N HIS A 34 8.03 3.28 -2.55
CA HIS A 34 7.48 3.65 -3.85
C HIS A 34 6.22 4.52 -3.75
N ARG A 35 5.33 4.21 -2.79
CA ARG A 35 4.12 5.02 -2.52
C ARG A 35 4.48 6.43 -2.05
N HIS A 36 5.50 6.59 -1.23
CA HIS A 36 5.98 7.89 -0.78
C HIS A 36 6.71 8.68 -1.87
N VAL A 37 7.58 8.03 -2.65
CA VAL A 37 8.28 8.66 -3.79
C VAL A 37 7.28 9.16 -4.84
N LYS A 38 6.22 8.40 -5.13
CA LYS A 38 5.14 8.81 -6.04
C LYS A 38 4.12 9.76 -5.42
N LYS A 39 4.29 10.17 -4.16
CA LYS A 39 3.35 11.04 -3.42
C LYS A 39 1.92 10.48 -3.33
N HIS A 40 1.75 9.15 -3.41
CA HIS A 40 0.44 8.52 -3.18
C HIS A 40 0.04 8.57 -1.70
N ILE A 41 1.03 8.63 -0.80
CA ILE A 41 0.84 8.71 0.65
C ILE A 41 1.76 9.80 1.20
N PRO A 42 1.26 10.74 2.02
CA PRO A 42 2.10 11.77 2.60
C PRO A 42 3.03 11.17 3.68
N MET A 43 4.22 11.77 3.88
CA MET A 43 5.25 11.24 4.81
C MET A 43 4.85 11.24 6.29
N ASN A 44 3.79 11.98 6.63
CA ASN A 44 3.19 12.03 7.96
C ASN A 44 1.97 11.11 8.09
N ALA A 45 1.63 10.34 7.06
CA ALA A 45 0.57 9.35 7.16
C ALA A 45 0.97 8.30 8.20
N LYS A 46 0.17 8.18 9.26
CA LYS A 46 0.25 7.05 10.16
C LYS A 46 -0.53 5.89 9.54
N PRO A 47 -0.12 4.63 9.75
CA PRO A 47 -0.98 3.49 9.47
C PRO A 47 -2.33 3.76 10.13
N GLY A 48 -3.40 3.69 9.35
CA GLY A 48 -4.75 3.69 9.91
C GLY A 48 -4.93 2.46 10.80
N PRO A 49 -5.95 2.45 11.67
CA PRO A 49 -6.35 1.20 12.31
C PRO A 49 -6.64 0.15 11.24
N ASP A 50 -6.21 -1.10 11.49
CA ASP A 50 -6.59 -2.20 10.61
C ASP A 50 -8.13 -2.30 10.58
N PRO A 51 -8.74 -2.47 9.38
CA PRO A 51 -10.19 -2.56 9.29
C PRO A 51 -10.67 -3.79 10.06
N VAL A 52 -11.51 -3.57 11.07
CA VAL A 52 -12.16 -4.65 11.82
C VAL A 52 -13.40 -5.06 11.04
N LEU A 53 -13.28 -6.13 10.26
CA LEU A 53 -14.38 -6.72 9.52
C LEU A 53 -15.12 -7.73 10.40
N THR A 54 -16.45 -7.69 10.38
CA THR A 54 -17.26 -8.80 10.90
C THR A 54 -17.08 -10.04 10.01
N GLU A 55 -17.35 -11.25 10.54
CA GLU A 55 -17.27 -12.50 9.75
C GLU A 55 -18.15 -12.44 8.49
N GLY A 56 -19.34 -11.83 8.59
CA GLY A 56 -20.24 -11.64 7.45
C GLY A 56 -19.69 -10.68 6.38
N GLU A 57 -19.04 -9.60 6.80
CA GLU A 57 -18.41 -8.64 5.88
C GLU A 57 -17.20 -9.28 5.16
N ALA A 58 -16.36 -10.00 5.90
CA ALA A 58 -15.23 -10.72 5.31
C ALA A 58 -15.68 -11.76 4.27
N GLN A 59 -16.72 -12.54 4.61
CA GLN A 59 -17.27 -13.54 3.69
C GLN A 59 -17.87 -12.90 2.44
N GLY A 60 -18.61 -11.79 2.60
CA GLY A 60 -19.17 -11.03 1.48
C GLY A 60 -18.09 -10.54 0.51
N ILE A 61 -16.96 -10.02 1.02
CA ILE A 61 -15.82 -9.60 0.20
C ILE A 61 -15.23 -10.79 -0.58
N ILE A 62 -15.04 -11.92 0.09
CA ILE A 62 -14.50 -13.14 -0.54
C ILE A 62 -15.40 -13.61 -1.68
N ASP A 63 -16.71 -13.61 -1.47
CA ASP A 63 -17.67 -14.07 -2.47
C ASP A 63 -17.72 -13.13 -3.68
N ASP A 64 -17.65 -11.82 -3.46
CA ASP A 64 -17.59 -10.83 -4.54
C ASP A 64 -16.30 -10.98 -5.36
N VAL A 65 -15.17 -11.21 -4.68
CA VAL A 65 -13.87 -11.47 -5.34
C VAL A 65 -13.92 -12.75 -6.17
N LYS A 66 -14.48 -13.83 -5.64
CA LYS A 66 -14.67 -15.09 -6.37
C LYS A 66 -15.58 -14.90 -7.59
N ALA A 67 -16.70 -14.17 -7.44
CA ALA A 67 -17.65 -13.93 -8.52
C ALA A 67 -17.01 -13.15 -9.68
N ARG A 68 -16.22 -12.11 -9.38
CA ARG A 68 -15.51 -11.34 -10.40
C ARG A 68 -14.35 -12.10 -11.04
N THR A 69 -13.63 -12.91 -10.26
CA THR A 69 -12.56 -13.77 -10.78
C THR A 69 -13.11 -14.76 -11.80
N LYS A 70 -14.27 -15.38 -11.53
CA LYS A 70 -14.97 -16.25 -12.50
C LYS A 70 -15.34 -15.54 -13.80
N ARG A 71 -15.53 -14.22 -13.75
CA ARG A 71 -15.88 -13.37 -14.91
C ARG A 71 -14.66 -12.71 -15.57
N GLY A 72 -13.44 -12.98 -15.08
CA GLY A 72 -12.22 -12.34 -15.57
C GLY A 72 -12.16 -10.83 -15.30
N GLN A 73 -12.84 -10.35 -14.26
CA GLN A 73 -12.94 -8.94 -13.92
C GLN A 73 -12.03 -8.57 -12.75
N CYS A 74 -11.20 -7.53 -12.92
CA CYS A 74 -10.42 -6.95 -11.84
C CYS A 74 -11.24 -5.89 -11.08
N PHE A 75 -10.92 -5.67 -9.81
CA PHE A 75 -11.40 -4.50 -9.09
C PHE A 75 -10.56 -3.27 -9.42
N THR A 76 -11.22 -2.14 -9.57
CA THR A 76 -10.56 -0.84 -9.60
C THR A 76 -10.15 -0.41 -8.18
N SER A 77 -9.18 0.51 -8.07
CA SER A 77 -8.77 1.06 -6.76
C SER A 77 -9.94 1.74 -6.02
N VAL A 78 -10.89 2.33 -6.75
CA VAL A 78 -12.09 2.95 -6.18
C VAL A 78 -13.02 1.91 -5.57
N GLU A 79 -13.20 0.77 -6.24
CA GLU A 79 -14.04 -0.32 -5.72
C GLU A 79 -13.41 -1.01 -4.52
N LEU A 80 -12.09 -1.22 -4.53
CA LEU A 80 -11.37 -1.74 -3.36
C LEU A 80 -11.49 -0.79 -2.16
N GLY A 81 -11.48 0.52 -2.40
CA GLY A 81 -11.69 1.52 -1.36
C GLY A 81 -13.05 1.46 -0.68
N LYS A 82 -14.07 0.82 -1.27
CA LYS A 82 -15.38 0.63 -0.63
C LYS A 82 -15.38 -0.46 0.45
N PHE A 83 -14.39 -1.35 0.44
CA PHE A 83 -14.26 -2.43 1.41
C PHE A 83 -13.52 -2.03 2.68
N VAL A 84 -12.79 -0.92 2.65
CA VAL A 84 -12.08 -0.38 3.80
C VAL A 84 -12.94 0.77 4.36
N ARG A 85 -13.68 0.50 5.44
CA ARG A 85 -14.39 1.52 6.21
C ARG A 85 -13.47 2.20 7.20
#